data_AF-A0A7X1LP02-F1
#
_entry.id   AF-A0A7X1LP02-F1
#
_cell.length_a   1.000
_cell.length_b   1.000
_cell.length_c   1.000
_cell.angle_alpha   90.00
_cell.angle_beta   90.00
_cell.angle_gamma   90.00
#
_symmetry.space_group_name_H-M   'P 1'
#
loop_
_entity.id
_entity.type
_entity.pdbx_description
1 polymer ?
#
loop_
_entity_poly.entity_id
_entity_poly.type
_entity_poly.pdbx_seq_one_letter_code
_entity_poly.pdbx_strand_id
1 'polypeptide(L)'
;MNHNTCHACTIFPRRHAFKKITWAISSWGGYVVVDSNKVSPSGGTDSSFTISYSDVPDSVCIRLITAVEGAFFNIYISNQKGINSGGESASKNYGTLVKQNGNNTDIALAASTCQSGGQNNRVVFLAL
;
A
#
# COMPACT_ATOMS: atom_id res chain seq x y z
N MET A 1 -14.83 -30.82 -1.70
CA MET A 1 -14.78 -29.37 -1.96
C MET A 1 -13.76 -28.79 -0.99
N ASN A 2 -12.54 -28.54 -1.46
CA ASN A 2 -11.42 -28.21 -0.57
C ASN A 2 -11.55 -26.78 -0.03
N HIS A 3 -11.55 -26.69 1.29
CA HIS A 3 -11.40 -25.45 2.05
C HIS A 3 -9.99 -24.89 1.82
N ASN A 4 -9.83 -23.95 0.90
CA ASN A 4 -8.67 -23.05 0.92
C ASN A 4 -9.00 -21.92 1.89
N THR A 5 -8.59 -22.09 3.13
CA THR A 5 -8.58 -21.04 4.15
C THR A 5 -7.68 -19.90 3.68
N CYS A 6 -8.28 -18.80 3.24
CA CYS A 6 -7.54 -17.56 3.00
C CYS A 6 -7.13 -16.99 4.37
N HIS A 7 -5.86 -17.13 4.73
CA HIS A 7 -5.30 -16.63 6.00
C HIS A 7 -5.43 -15.10 6.16
N ALA A 8 -5.63 -14.35 5.07
CA ALA A 8 -5.88 -12.90 5.13
C ALA A 8 -7.33 -12.55 5.50
N CYS A 9 -8.29 -13.46 5.33
CA CYS A 9 -9.71 -13.21 5.64
C CYS A 9 -10.04 -13.20 7.14
N THR A 10 -9.07 -13.47 8.03
CA THR A 10 -9.21 -13.33 9.48
C THR A 10 -8.65 -12.00 10.00
N ILE A 11 -7.86 -11.28 9.21
CA ILE A 11 -7.19 -10.04 9.62
C ILE A 11 -8.09 -8.81 9.38
N PHE A 12 -8.91 -8.84 8.32
CA PHE A 12 -9.88 -7.79 8.02
C PHE A 12 -11.31 -8.35 8.13
N PRO A 13 -12.24 -7.65 8.81
CA PRO A 13 -13.60 -8.15 9.01
C PRO A 13 -14.30 -8.46 7.69
N ARG A 14 -14.92 -9.65 7.61
CA ARG A 14 -15.48 -10.33 6.42
C ARG A 14 -16.68 -9.62 5.76
N ARG A 15 -16.58 -8.35 5.40
CA ARG A 15 -17.44 -7.84 4.34
C ARG A 15 -16.55 -7.58 3.13
N HIS A 16 -17.01 -8.09 1.98
CA HIS A 16 -16.47 -7.82 0.64
C HIS A 16 -15.37 -8.77 0.15
N ALA A 17 -15.78 -10.00 -0.17
CA ALA A 17 -15.02 -10.88 -1.07
C ALA A 17 -15.65 -10.81 -2.47
N PHE A 18 -14.88 -10.43 -3.48
CA PHE A 18 -14.85 -11.01 -4.84
C PHE A 18 -13.65 -10.40 -5.58
N LYS A 19 -12.74 -11.27 -6.06
CA LYS A 19 -11.32 -11.07 -6.46
C LYS A 19 -10.33 -11.07 -5.29
N LYS A 20 -9.08 -11.52 -5.55
CA LYS A 20 -7.94 -11.70 -4.60
C LYS A 20 -7.47 -10.40 -3.91
N ILE A 21 -8.31 -9.38 -3.87
CA ILE A 21 -8.04 -8.06 -3.34
C ILE A 21 -8.86 -7.95 -2.06
N THR A 22 -8.18 -7.98 -0.91
CA THR A 22 -8.83 -7.70 0.37
C THR A 22 -8.82 -6.20 0.57
N TRP A 23 -9.96 -5.60 0.89
CA TRP A 23 -10.05 -4.18 1.16
C TRP A 23 -10.73 -3.87 2.47
N ALA A 24 -10.32 -2.74 3.05
CA ALA A 24 -10.89 -2.16 4.25
C ALA A 24 -11.02 -0.64 4.07
N ILE A 25 -11.65 0.03 5.04
CA ILE A 25 -11.75 1.49 5.08
C ILE A 25 -10.89 2.00 6.23
N SER A 26 -10.06 2.98 5.94
CA SER A 26 -9.21 3.67 6.91
C SER A 26 -10.00 4.67 7.77
N SER A 27 -9.40 5.16 8.86
CA SER A 27 -10.05 6.13 9.74
C SER A 27 -10.33 7.50 9.09
N TRP A 28 -9.67 7.82 7.98
CA TRP A 28 -9.91 9.03 7.19
C TRP A 28 -10.85 8.80 5.99
N GLY A 29 -11.46 7.62 5.89
CA GLY A 29 -12.45 7.30 4.85
C GLY A 29 -11.86 6.84 3.51
N GLY A 30 -10.52 6.78 3.39
CA GLY A 30 -9.85 6.19 2.23
C GLY A 30 -9.83 4.66 2.26
N TYR A 31 -9.58 4.03 1.11
CA TYR A 31 -9.47 2.59 0.99
C TYR A 31 -8.11 2.08 1.45
N VAL A 32 -8.11 0.90 2.06
CA VAL A 32 -6.92 0.08 2.31
C VAL A 32 -7.05 -1.16 1.46
N VAL A 33 -6.07 -1.45 0.60
CA VAL A 33 -6.09 -2.61 -0.29
C VAL A 33 -4.83 -3.42 -0.12
N VAL A 34 -4.99 -4.73 0.05
CA VAL A 34 -3.90 -5.71 0.03
C VAL A 34 -3.95 -6.49 -1.29
N ASP A 35 -2.83 -6.54 -1.98
CA ASP A 35 -2.69 -7.23 -3.27
C ASP A 35 -1.32 -7.91 -3.39
N SER A 36 -1.26 -9.05 -4.08
CA SER A 36 -0.03 -9.80 -4.28
C SER A 36 0.93 -9.09 -5.24
N ASN A 37 2.23 -9.30 -5.09
CA ASN A 37 3.26 -8.65 -5.89
C ASN A 37 4.39 -9.65 -6.19
N LYS A 38 5.29 -9.26 -7.10
CA LYS A 38 6.46 -10.05 -7.51
C LYS A 38 7.79 -9.35 -7.23
N VAL A 39 7.76 -8.16 -6.61
CA VAL A 39 8.96 -7.43 -6.25
C VAL A 39 9.49 -7.99 -4.93
N SER A 40 10.45 -8.88 -5.05
CA SER A 40 11.18 -9.50 -3.96
C SER A 40 12.57 -9.94 -4.46
N PRO A 41 13.49 -10.33 -3.56
CA PRO A 41 14.77 -10.91 -3.98
C PRO A 41 14.63 -12.18 -4.85
N SER A 42 13.55 -12.96 -4.68
CA SER A 42 13.33 -14.17 -5.47
C SER A 42 12.67 -13.91 -6.83
N GLY A 43 12.01 -12.76 -7.00
CA GLY A 43 11.28 -12.40 -8.22
C GLY A 43 10.09 -13.32 -8.54
N GLY A 44 9.74 -14.23 -7.61
CA GLY A 44 8.67 -15.20 -7.80
C GLY A 44 7.29 -14.54 -7.89
N THR A 45 6.35 -15.18 -8.57
CA THR A 45 4.94 -14.76 -8.51
C THR A 45 4.42 -14.88 -7.09
N ASP A 46 3.64 -13.88 -6.64
CA ASP A 46 3.08 -13.81 -5.27
C ASP A 46 4.15 -13.93 -4.16
N SER A 47 5.41 -13.58 -4.45
CA SER A 47 6.54 -13.62 -3.50
C SER A 47 6.63 -12.42 -2.56
N SER A 48 5.67 -11.51 -2.66
CA SER A 48 5.55 -10.28 -1.89
C SER A 48 4.11 -9.80 -1.96
N PHE A 49 3.76 -8.79 -1.18
CA PHE A 49 2.46 -8.14 -1.26
C PHE A 49 2.56 -6.65 -0.96
N THR A 50 1.57 -5.90 -1.43
CA THR A 50 1.46 -4.46 -1.16
C THR A 50 0.24 -4.15 -0.33
N ILE A 51 0.40 -3.20 0.58
CA ILE A 51 -0.70 -2.54 1.29
C ILE A 51 -0.79 -1.11 0.76
N SER A 52 -1.86 -0.81 0.04
CA SER A 52 -2.15 0.52 -0.50
C SER A 52 -3.18 1.24 0.36
N TYR A 53 -2.85 2.42 0.86
CA TYR A 53 -3.76 3.34 1.51
C TYR A 53 -4.08 4.49 0.55
N SER A 54 -5.36 4.78 0.28
CA SER A 54 -5.77 5.93 -0.52
C SER A 54 -6.26 7.09 0.32
N ASP A 55 -6.37 8.25 -0.33
CA ASP A 55 -6.97 9.47 0.22
C ASP A 55 -6.37 9.88 1.56
N VAL A 56 -5.07 9.60 1.74
CA VAL A 56 -4.34 9.86 2.97
C VAL A 56 -4.10 11.36 3.07
N PRO A 57 -4.58 12.03 4.14
CA PRO A 57 -4.25 13.42 4.38
C PRO A 57 -2.74 13.58 4.56
N ASP A 58 -2.17 14.69 4.08
CA ASP A 58 -0.77 15.07 4.25
C ASP A 58 -0.27 14.93 5.70
N SER A 59 -1.08 15.39 6.66
CA SER A 59 -0.84 15.29 8.11
C SER A 59 -0.75 13.85 8.63
N VAL A 60 -1.38 12.89 7.94
CA VAL A 60 -1.35 11.46 8.27
C VAL A 60 -0.27 10.74 7.46
N CYS A 61 -0.06 11.14 6.21
CA CYS A 61 0.82 10.49 5.23
C CYS A 61 2.24 10.29 5.79
N ILE A 62 2.86 11.35 6.30
CA ILE A 62 4.22 11.23 6.86
C ILE A 62 4.26 10.45 8.17
N ARG A 63 3.27 10.67 9.05
CA ARG A 63 3.18 9.98 10.35
C ARG A 63 3.02 8.48 10.17
N LEU A 64 2.18 8.08 9.23
CA LEU A 64 1.96 6.68 8.86
C LEU A 64 3.27 6.04 8.40
N ILE A 65 4.00 6.67 7.48
CA ILE A 65 5.28 6.16 6.98
C ILE A 65 6.29 6.01 8.12
N THR A 66 6.55 7.08 8.88
CA THR A 66 7.56 7.07 9.96
C THR A 66 7.25 6.06 11.06
N ALA A 67 5.98 5.73 11.29
CA ALA A 67 5.59 4.78 12.32
C ALA A 67 5.90 3.32 11.95
N VAL A 68 5.89 2.99 10.65
CA VAL A 68 5.93 1.60 10.19
C VAL A 68 7.04 1.31 9.20
N GLU A 69 7.81 2.31 8.77
CA GLU A 69 8.78 2.19 7.69
C GLU A 69 9.78 1.05 7.88
N GLY A 70 10.20 0.77 9.12
CA GLY A 70 11.15 -0.29 9.43
C GLY A 70 10.69 -1.69 9.02
N ALA A 71 9.38 -1.92 8.89
CA ALA A 71 8.81 -3.21 8.55
C ALA A 71 8.68 -3.47 7.03
N PHE A 72 8.85 -2.46 6.19
CA PHE A 72 8.53 -2.56 4.77
C PHE A 72 9.77 -2.50 3.87
N PHE A 73 9.74 -3.29 2.79
CA PHE A 73 10.82 -3.44 1.81
C PHE A 73 10.98 -2.19 0.95
N ASN A 74 9.89 -1.72 0.35
CA ASN A 74 9.82 -0.44 -0.37
C ASN A 74 8.59 0.35 0.08
N ILE A 75 8.65 1.68 -0.07
CA ILE A 75 7.53 2.58 0.18
C ILE A 75 7.40 3.55 -0.98
N TYR A 76 6.17 3.68 -1.49
CA TYR A 76 5.83 4.59 -2.59
C TYR A 76 4.76 5.59 -2.15
N ILE A 77 4.83 6.80 -2.67
CA ILE A 77 3.80 7.83 -2.48
C ILE A 77 3.38 8.37 -3.85
N SER A 78 2.09 8.49 -4.08
CA SER A 78 1.54 9.18 -5.26
C SER A 78 0.45 10.16 -4.84
N ASN A 79 0.27 11.23 -5.60
CA ASN A 79 -0.79 12.20 -5.35
C ASN A 79 -2.03 11.87 -6.20
N GLN A 80 -2.61 10.70 -5.93
CA GLN A 80 -3.77 10.18 -6.62
C GLN A 80 -4.92 9.93 -5.64
N LYS A 81 -6.09 10.50 -5.95
CA LYS A 81 -7.33 10.23 -5.22
C LYS A 81 -7.79 8.78 -5.45
N GLY A 82 -8.20 8.11 -4.38
CA GLY A 82 -8.73 6.75 -4.42
C GLY A 82 -7.75 5.70 -4.94
N ILE A 83 -8.30 4.51 -5.20
CA ILE A 83 -7.60 3.42 -5.87
C ILE A 83 -8.27 3.26 -7.22
N ASN A 84 -7.58 3.68 -8.30
CA ASN A 84 -8.09 3.58 -9.66
C ASN A 84 -8.57 2.14 -9.90
N SER A 85 -9.89 1.97 -10.03
CA SER A 85 -10.55 0.68 -10.23
C SER A 85 -10.45 0.18 -11.69
N GLY A 86 -9.67 0.87 -12.53
CA GLY A 86 -9.36 0.49 -13.90
C GLY A 86 -8.19 -0.49 -13.98
N GLY A 87 -8.43 -1.74 -13.59
CA GLY A 87 -7.53 -2.87 -13.80
C GLY A 87 -6.56 -3.16 -12.66
N GLU A 88 -6.24 -4.44 -12.48
CA GLU A 88 -5.35 -5.03 -11.44
C GLU A 88 -3.90 -4.50 -11.44
N SER A 89 -3.60 -3.44 -12.19
CA SER A 89 -2.26 -3.03 -12.60
C SER A 89 -2.06 -1.51 -12.75
N ALA A 90 -2.88 -0.66 -12.13
CA ALA A 90 -2.44 0.72 -11.85
C ALA A 90 -1.29 0.65 -10.83
N SER A 91 -0.09 0.36 -11.35
CA SER A 91 1.08 -0.30 -10.75
C SER A 91 0.98 -0.54 -9.24
N LYS A 92 1.06 -1.80 -8.81
CA LYS A 92 1.16 -2.15 -7.39
C LYS A 92 2.36 -1.47 -6.71
N ASN A 93 3.34 -1.02 -7.51
CA ASN A 93 4.48 -0.21 -7.11
C ASN A 93 4.42 1.17 -7.78
N TYR A 94 3.32 1.91 -7.59
CA TYR A 94 3.09 3.21 -8.24
C TYR A 94 3.43 4.37 -7.32
N GLY A 95 4.11 5.37 -7.88
CA GLY A 95 4.44 6.63 -7.21
C GLY A 95 5.93 6.87 -7.04
N THR A 96 6.25 7.97 -6.38
CA THR A 96 7.60 8.32 -5.94
C THR A 96 8.09 7.28 -4.93
N LEU A 97 9.20 6.61 -5.24
CA LEU A 97 9.87 5.68 -4.33
C LEU A 97 10.60 6.47 -3.24
N VAL A 98 10.05 6.47 -2.03
CA VAL A 98 10.62 7.20 -0.89
C VAL A 98 11.43 6.31 0.03
N LYS A 99 11.23 4.98 -0.06
CA LYS A 99 12.10 4.00 0.58
C LYS A 99 12.38 2.89 -0.40
N GLN A 100 13.65 2.61 -0.64
CA GLN A 100 14.12 1.45 -1.39
C GLN A 100 14.81 0.46 -0.45
N ASN A 101 14.66 -0.84 -0.71
CA ASN A 101 15.38 -1.85 0.03
C ASN A 101 16.90 -1.58 0.06
N GLY A 102 17.49 -1.79 1.23
CA GLY A 102 18.90 -1.51 1.50
C GLY A 102 19.20 -0.04 1.82
N ASN A 103 18.22 0.86 1.70
CA ASN A 103 18.37 2.28 2.00
C ASN A 103 17.42 2.72 3.12
N ASN A 104 17.77 3.83 3.77
CA ASN A 104 16.87 4.53 4.68
C ASN A 104 15.75 5.19 3.89
N THR A 105 14.62 5.45 4.54
CA THR A 105 13.54 6.26 3.96
C THR A 105 14.01 7.70 3.78
N ASP A 106 13.80 8.26 2.59
CA ASP A 106 13.96 9.68 2.34
C ASP A 106 12.75 10.44 2.89
N ILE A 107 12.85 10.83 4.16
CA ILE A 107 11.80 11.54 4.90
C ILE A 107 11.51 12.92 4.29
N ALA A 108 12.52 13.60 3.73
CA ALA A 108 12.34 14.90 3.12
C ALA A 108 11.55 14.79 1.81
N LEU A 109 11.87 13.80 0.97
CA LEU A 109 11.11 13.49 -0.23
C LEU A 109 9.70 13.00 0.12
N ALA A 110 9.56 12.15 1.15
CA ALA A 110 8.25 11.70 1.61
C ALA A 110 7.38 12.87 2.06
N ALA A 111 7.91 13.77 2.89
CA ALA A 111 7.18 14.93 3.39
C ALA A 111 6.74 15.87 2.26
N SER A 112 7.65 16.23 1.35
CA SER A 112 7.33 17.10 0.20
C SER A 112 6.31 16.46 -0.75
N THR A 113 6.41 15.15 -0.99
CA THR A 113 5.43 14.42 -1.80
C THR A 113 4.06 14.38 -1.11
N CYS A 114 4.00 14.08 0.18
CA CYS A 114 2.75 14.09 0.97
C CYS A 114 2.07 15.47 0.96
N GLN A 115 2.85 16.55 1.15
CA GLN A 115 2.35 17.92 1.14
C GLN A 115 1.74 18.29 -0.21
N SER A 116 2.41 17.92 -1.30
CA SER A 116 1.94 18.22 -2.66
C SER A 116 0.60 17.56 -2.99
N GLY A 117 0.28 16.41 -2.37
CA GLY A 117 -0.98 15.70 -2.60
C GLY A 117 -2.15 16.15 -1.72
N GLY A 118 -1.91 16.92 -0.66
CA GLY A 118 -2.95 17.35 0.28
C GLY A 118 -3.76 16.17 0.83
N GLN A 119 -5.04 16.05 0.47
CA GLN A 119 -5.92 14.96 0.90
C GLN A 119 -5.94 13.74 -0.04
N ASN A 120 -5.22 13.82 -1.17
CA ASN A 120 -5.28 12.81 -2.22
C ASN A 120 -3.99 11.99 -2.29
N ASN A 121 -3.31 11.77 -1.16
CA ASN A 121 -2.13 10.91 -1.18
C ASN A 121 -2.54 9.44 -1.20
N ARG A 122 -1.84 8.65 -2.00
CA ARG A 122 -1.84 7.21 -1.94
C ARG A 122 -0.47 6.74 -1.48
N VAL A 123 -0.44 6.04 -0.35
CA VAL A 123 0.78 5.45 0.22
C VAL A 123 0.76 3.95 0.00
N VAL A 124 1.82 3.42 -0.58
CA VAL A 124 1.95 1.99 -0.85
C VAL A 124 3.15 1.44 -0.09
N PHE A 125 2.89 0.44 0.74
CA PHE A 125 3.90 -0.31 1.45
C PHE A 125 4.09 -1.68 0.81
N LEU A 126 5.32 -2.01 0.40
CA LEU A 126 5.66 -3.33 -0.12
C LEU A 126 6.30 -4.17 0.99
N ALA A 127 5.76 -5.36 1.23
CA ALA A 127 6.25 -6.34 2.19
C ALA A 127 6.63 -7.66 1.50
N LEU A 128 7.53 -8.41 2.13
CA LEU A 128 7.96 -9.75 1.72
C LEU A 128 7.15 -10.82 2.45
#